data_AF-A0A7I0JYJ4-F1
#
_entry.id   AF-A0A7I0JYJ4-F1
#
_cell.length_a   1.000
_cell.length_b   1.000
_cell.length_c   1.000
_cell.angle_alpha   90.00
_cell.angle_beta   90.00
_cell.angle_gamma   90.00
#
_symmetry.space_group_name_H-M   'P 1'
#
loop_
_entity.id
_entity.type
_entity.pdbx_description
1 polymer ?
#
loop_
_entity_poly.entity_id
_entity_poly.type
_entity_poly.pdbx_seq_one_letter_code
_entity_poly.pdbx_strand_id
1 'polypeptide(L)' 'MTKLSDLGPPIASTRRGNPPGGYPACHFYLCPRCGQPVDMPDLRQVIWHQRTEHERLDVDR' A
#
# COMPACT_ATOMS: atom_id res chain seq x y z
N MET A 1 -10.67 3.93 -12.73
CA MET A 1 -9.64 4.60 -11.90
C MET A 1 -10.24 4.94 -10.54
N THR A 2 -9.99 4.10 -9.54
CA THR A 2 -10.45 4.31 -8.16
C THR A 2 -9.50 5.27 -7.46
N LYS A 3 -10.01 6.28 -6.75
CA LYS A 3 -9.15 7.16 -5.95
C LYS A 3 -8.81 6.53 -4.61
N LEU A 4 -7.62 6.82 -4.09
CA LEU A 4 -7.25 6.41 -2.73
C LEU A 4 -8.21 7.00 -1.68
N SER A 5 -8.71 8.21 -1.94
CA SER A 5 -9.72 8.88 -1.11
C SER A 5 -11.07 8.16 -1.10
N ASP A 6 -11.43 7.43 -2.16
CA ASP A 6 -12.66 6.64 -2.24
C ASP A 6 -12.62 5.39 -1.33
N LEU A 7 -11.42 4.95 -0.89
CA LEU A 7 -11.25 3.81 0.01
C LEU A 7 -11.50 4.16 1.49
N GLY A 8 -11.87 5.41 1.78
CA GLY A 8 -12.12 5.91 3.13
C GLY A 8 -10.89 6.54 3.79
N PRO A 9 -10.97 6.87 5.09
CA PRO A 9 -9.92 7.59 5.82
C PRO A 9 -8.63 6.75 5.94
N PRO A 10 -7.43 7.37 6.01
CA PRO A 10 -6.16 6.67 6.13
C PRO A 10 -6.12 5.66 7.27
N ILE A 11 -5.66 4.44 6.95
CA ILE A 11 -5.48 3.37 7.93
C ILE A 11 -3.99 3.09 8.03
N ALA A 12 -3.35 3.68 9.05
CA ALA A 12 -1.92 3.51 9.28
C ALA A 12 -1.62 2.11 9.87
N SER A 13 -0.74 1.36 9.22
CA SER A 13 -0.20 0.13 9.78
C SER A 13 0.80 0.46 10.88
N THR A 14 0.67 -0.22 12.02
CA THR A 14 1.68 -0.14 13.08
C THR A 14 2.66 -1.29 12.86
N ARG A 15 3.85 -1.00 12.34
CA ARG A 15 4.90 -2.03 12.25
C ARG A 15 5.26 -2.48 13.66
N ARG A 16 5.04 -3.77 13.97
CA ARG A 16 5.53 -4.38 15.21
C ARG A 16 6.93 -4.93 14.97
N GLY A 17 7.92 -4.35 15.65
CA GLY A 17 9.34 -4.73 15.55
C GLY A 17 10.16 -3.78 14.68
N ASN A 18 11.40 -3.53 15.09
CA ASN A 18 12.38 -2.86 14.25
C ASN A 18 12.81 -3.80 13.12
N PRO A 19 13.02 -3.30 11.88
CA PRO A 19 13.73 -4.08 10.88
C PRO A 19 15.07 -4.54 11.49
N PRO A 20 15.52 -5.78 11.23
CA PRO A 20 16.83 -6.23 11.69
C PRO A 20 17.88 -5.19 11.29
N GLY A 21 18.67 -4.75 12.27
CA GLY A 21 19.56 -3.59 12.14
C GLY A 21 20.43 -3.71 10.89
N GLY A 22 20.29 -2.76 9.96
CA GLY A 22 21.04 -2.72 8.71
C GLY A 22 20.20 -2.74 7.44
N TYR A 23 18.91 -3.12 7.49
CA TYR A 23 18.04 -3.06 6.31
C TYR A 23 17.14 -1.82 6.34
N PRO A 24 17.20 -0.93 5.34
CA PRO A 24 16.21 0.12 5.19
C PRO A 24 14.87 -0.56 5.00
N ALA A 25 13.90 -0.20 5.83
CA ALA A 25 12.59 -0.77 5.65
C ALA A 25 11.92 -0.11 4.45
N CYS A 26 11.81 -0.85 3.35
CA CYS A 26 11.02 -0.41 2.21
C CYS A 26 9.58 -0.18 2.68
N HIS A 27 9.11 1.06 2.56
CA HIS A 27 7.70 1.38 2.83
C HIS A 27 6.80 0.91 1.69
N PHE A 28 7.38 0.65 0.51
CA PHE A 28 6.63 0.26 -0.68
C PHE A 28 6.98 -1.16 -1.12
N TYR A 29 6.00 -1.87 -1.66
CA TYR A 29 6.21 -3.04 -2.52
C TYR A 29 5.55 -2.82 -3.88
N LEU A 30 6.08 -3.43 -4.94
CA LEU A 30 5.43 -3.39 -6.26
C LEU A 30 4.34 -4.45 -6.33
N CYS A 31 3.11 -4.05 -6.64
CA CYS A 31 2.03 -5.00 -6.88
C CYS A 31 2.38 -5.87 -8.11
N PRO A 32 2.39 -7.20 -8.00
CA PRO A 32 2.73 -8.08 -9.12
C PRO A 32 1.67 -8.11 -10.23
N ARG A 33 0.44 -7.63 -9.95
CA ARG A 33 -0.68 -7.62 -10.91
C ARG A 33 -0.66 -6.37 -11.79
N CYS A 34 -0.60 -5.20 -11.18
CA CYS A 34 -0.74 -3.92 -11.87
C CYS A 34 0.57 -3.11 -11.93
N GLY A 35 1.63 -3.55 -11.25
CA GLY A 35 2.93 -2.88 -11.20
C GLY A 35 2.95 -1.58 -10.37
N GLN A 36 1.86 -1.25 -9.68
CA GLN A 36 1.80 -0.04 -8.86
C GLN A 36 2.64 -0.20 -7.58
N PRO A 37 3.44 0.81 -7.18
CA PRO A 37 4.03 0.86 -5.85
C PRO A 37 2.93 1.05 -4.80
N VAL A 38 2.85 0.11 -3.86
CA VAL A 38 1.86 0.05 -2.77
C VAL A 38 2.52 0.45 -1.46
N ASP A 39 2.01 1.48 -0.81
CA ASP A 39 2.46 1.92 0.52
C ASP A 39 1.99 0.93 1.60
N MET A 40 2.91 0.17 2.19
CA MET A 40 2.64 -0.82 3.23
C MET A 40 2.13 -0.20 4.54
N PRO A 41 2.64 0.97 4.97
CA PRO A 41 2.00 1.81 5.97
C PRO A 41 0.53 2.16 5.70
N ASP A 42 0.09 2.33 4.45
CA ASP A 42 -1.32 2.64 4.15
C ASP A 42 -2.10 1.36 3.85
N LEU A 43 -2.77 0.82 4.88
CA LEU A 43 -3.50 -0.44 4.75
C LEU A 43 -4.64 -0.39 3.72
N ARG A 44 -5.16 0.79 3.37
CA ARG A 44 -6.16 0.92 2.30
C ARG A 44 -5.59 0.41 0.98
N GLN A 45 -4.35 0.79 0.67
CA GLN A 45 -3.68 0.34 -0.54
C GLN A 45 -3.40 -1.16 -0.50
N VAL A 46 -2.92 -1.67 0.65
CA VAL A 46 -2.66 -3.11 0.83
C VAL A 46 -3.94 -3.92 0.61
N ILE A 47 -5.04 -3.55 1.28
CA ILE A 47 -6.32 -4.24 1.19
C ILE A 47 -6.88 -4.18 -0.24
N TRP A 48 -6.77 -3.04 -0.93
CA TRP A 48 -7.19 -2.92 -2.33
C TRP A 48 -6.42 -3.88 -3.24
N HIS A 49 -5.09 -3.95 -3.09
CA HIS A 49 -4.23 -4.77 -3.94
C HIS A 49 -4.23 -6.27 -3.57
N GLN A 50 -4.84 -6.66 -2.44
CA GLN A 50 -5.12 -8.06 -2.13
C GLN A 50 -6.27 -8.64 -2.98
N ARG A 51 -7.10 -7.79 -3.59
CA ARG A 51 -8.19 -8.25 -4.47
C ARG A 51 -7.61 -8.81 -5.76
N THR A 52 -8.13 -9.94 -6.24
CA THR A 52 -7.69 -10.56 -7.51
C THR A 52 -7.90 -9.63 -8.70
N GLU A 53 -9.03 -8.92 -8.68
CA GLU A 53 -9.40 -7.92 -9.68
C GLU A 53 -9.35 -6.54 -9.04
N HIS A 54 -8.36 -5.75 -9.45
CA HIS A 54 -8.20 -4.36 -9.04
C HIS A 54 -7.53 -3.56 -10.16
N GLU A 55 -7.88 -2.28 -10.25
CA GLU A 55 -7.18 -1.31 -11.09
C GLU A 55 -6.13 -0.56 -10.28
N ARG A 56 -5.25 0.18 -10.97
CA ARG A 56 -4.35 1.14 -10.33
C ARG A 56 -5.15 2.19 -9.57
N LEU A 57 -4.70 2.52 -8.36
CA LEU A 57 -5.25 3.62 -7.58
C LEU A 57 -4.71 4.95 -8.10
N ASP A 58 -5.61 5.92 -8.23
CA ASP A 58 -5.24 7.32 -8.33
C ASP A 58 -4.82 7.82 -6.95
N VAL A 59 -3.52 8.02 -6.77
CA VAL A 59 -2.95 8.51 -5.52
C VAL A 59 -3.05 10.03 -5.60
N ASP A 60 -4.18 10.58 -5.11
CA ASP A 60 -4.36 12.03 -4.98
C ASP A 60 -3.12 12.60 -4.26
N ARG A 61 -2.29 13.35 -4.98
CA ARG A 61 -0.99 13.84 -4.50
C ARG A 61 -1.15 15.16 -3.74
#